data_AF-A0A0J6F739-F1
#
_entry.id   AF-A0A0J6F739-F1
#
_cell.length_a   1.000
_cell.length_b   1.000
_cell.length_c   1.000
_cell.angle_alpha   90.00
_cell.angle_beta   90.00
_cell.angle_gamma   90.00
#
_symmetry.space_group_name_H-M   'P 1'
#
loop_
_entity.id
_entity.type
_entity.pdbx_description
1 polymer ?
#
loop_
_entity_poly.entity_id
_entity_poly.type
_entity_poly.pdbx_seq_one_letter_code
_entity_poly.pdbx_strand_id
1 'polypeptide(L)'
;MTDDASFSTSKKPDEDSIPVLLLKTKSTPRDGYEEYFSSSTRRYSYKPIFVPVLEHVFDYQNLSKVKDLFISGSLKWKYGGLVFTSQRAVEGFSRMIAEEVNQDIASEASRDLALYTIGPATYRSLNTLRQTHLPHATLVGEDAGTGEILAPLILEHYNGLERNQITYGSAEAVQDRSGKLPLLFLVGETHRDIIPKTLMSPDLPPNERIQIDELIVYKTGVMESFRENFASILDELDASVGSTEGATNPDEGNQMSRPPIWVVVFSPTGCDAMVDILGKHDQSTLKASGMSQTYTKKHQQRKNCYIATIGPTTRDHLRFNFGVDPDVCAEKPSPEGVGEGIERVIVKRS
;
A
#
# COMPACT_ATOMS: atom_id res chain seq x y z
N MET A 1 -18.85 20.15 5.25
CA MET A 1 -19.70 19.26 6.07
C MET A 1 -18.81 18.11 6.47
N THR A 2 -18.46 18.09 7.75
CA THR A 2 -17.57 17.14 8.39
C THR A 2 -18.29 15.81 8.51
N ASP A 3 -17.80 14.78 7.84
CA ASP A 3 -18.26 13.40 8.02
C ASP A 3 -17.66 12.87 9.32
N ASP A 4 -18.45 12.97 10.39
CA ASP A 4 -18.24 12.23 11.63
C ASP A 4 -18.40 10.73 11.34
N ALA A 5 -17.29 10.00 11.35
CA ALA A 5 -17.29 8.55 11.37
C ALA A 5 -17.88 8.07 12.71
N SER A 6 -19.21 7.89 12.73
CA SER A 6 -19.92 7.33 13.86
C SER A 6 -19.41 5.92 14.19
N PHE A 7 -18.81 5.77 15.36
CA PHE A 7 -18.54 4.48 15.99
C PHE A 7 -19.87 3.78 16.24
N SER A 8 -20.16 2.73 15.47
CA SER A 8 -21.28 1.82 15.74
C SER A 8 -20.91 0.92 16.91
N THR A 9 -21.19 1.37 18.14
CA THR A 9 -21.15 0.52 19.32
C THR A 9 -22.51 -0.17 19.49
N SER A 10 -22.62 -1.43 19.05
CA SER A 10 -23.77 -2.27 19.42
C SER A 10 -23.41 -3.74 19.56
N LYS A 11 -22.91 -4.08 20.74
CA LYS A 11 -23.27 -5.24 21.59
C LYS A 11 -22.22 -5.31 22.71
N LYS A 12 -22.64 -5.66 23.93
CA LYS A 12 -21.71 -6.03 25.01
C LYS A 12 -20.67 -7.02 24.43
N PRO A 13 -19.37 -6.90 24.79
CA PRO A 13 -18.37 -7.86 24.36
C PRO A 13 -18.81 -9.26 24.81
N ASP A 14 -18.79 -10.21 23.87
CA ASP A 14 -18.81 -11.63 24.20
C ASP A 14 -17.45 -11.89 24.87
N GLU A 15 -17.42 -12.01 26.20
CA GLU A 15 -16.21 -12.10 27.04
C GLU A 15 -15.28 -13.25 26.63
N ASP A 16 -15.80 -14.22 25.86
CA ASP A 16 -15.07 -15.43 25.40
C ASP A 16 -14.55 -15.36 23.95
N SER A 17 -14.73 -14.24 23.24
CA SER A 17 -14.30 -14.13 21.83
C SER A 17 -12.79 -13.94 21.68
N ILE A 18 -12.16 -14.71 20.78
CA ILE A 18 -10.73 -14.67 20.48
C ILE A 18 -10.42 -13.47 19.57
N PRO A 19 -9.65 -12.47 20.02
CA PRO A 19 -9.30 -11.32 19.18
C PRO A 19 -8.36 -11.72 18.04
N VAL A 20 -8.68 -11.28 16.82
CA VAL A 20 -7.86 -11.47 15.62
C VAL A 20 -7.57 -10.11 14.99
N LEU A 21 -6.40 -9.55 15.29
CA LEU A 21 -5.93 -8.28 14.80
C LEU A 21 -5.36 -8.46 13.39
N LEU A 22 -6.10 -7.99 12.40
CA LEU A 22 -5.76 -8.10 10.98
C LEU A 22 -4.98 -6.84 10.56
N LEU A 23 -3.66 -6.98 10.37
CA LEU A 23 -2.79 -5.87 9.97
C LEU A 23 -2.91 -5.58 8.47
N LYS A 24 -4.10 -5.12 8.07
CA LYS A 24 -4.49 -4.71 6.72
C LYS A 24 -5.61 -3.68 6.77
N THR A 25 -5.74 -2.92 5.70
CA THR A 25 -6.93 -2.10 5.45
C THR A 25 -8.10 -3.02 5.09
N LYS A 26 -9.27 -2.77 5.69
CA LYS A 26 -10.50 -3.51 5.40
C LYS A 26 -10.94 -3.25 3.95
N SER A 27 -11.21 -4.32 3.20
CA SER A 27 -11.75 -4.25 1.84
C SER A 27 -13.22 -3.84 1.84
N THR A 28 -13.64 -3.04 0.87
CA THR A 28 -15.04 -2.61 0.67
C THR A 28 -15.56 -3.04 -0.70
N PRO A 29 -16.85 -3.39 -0.85
CA PRO A 29 -17.90 -3.39 0.19
C PRO A 29 -17.87 -4.62 1.11
N ARG A 30 -17.08 -5.65 0.79
CA ARG A 30 -16.98 -6.89 1.56
C ARG A 30 -15.51 -7.29 1.77
N ASP A 31 -15.22 -7.85 2.94
CA ASP A 31 -13.90 -8.37 3.28
C ASP A 31 -13.98 -9.84 3.69
N GLY A 32 -13.30 -10.72 2.96
CA GLY A 32 -13.36 -12.16 3.21
C GLY A 32 -12.83 -12.58 4.58
N TYR A 33 -11.92 -11.81 5.20
CA TYR A 33 -11.44 -12.10 6.56
C TYR A 33 -12.48 -11.74 7.61
N GLU A 34 -13.21 -10.64 7.40
CA GLU A 34 -14.33 -10.29 8.28
C GLU A 34 -15.43 -11.35 8.20
N GLU A 35 -15.84 -11.74 6.99
CA GLU A 35 -16.86 -12.76 6.76
C GLU A 35 -16.47 -14.11 7.38
N TYR A 36 -15.20 -14.51 7.24
CA TYR A 36 -14.69 -15.76 7.78
C TYR A 36 -14.64 -15.76 9.31
N PHE A 37 -14.00 -14.76 9.92
CA PHE A 37 -13.80 -14.73 11.37
C PHE A 37 -15.06 -14.33 12.14
N SER A 38 -15.99 -13.61 11.54
CA SER A 38 -17.28 -13.27 12.19
C SER A 38 -18.32 -14.37 12.07
N SER A 39 -18.02 -15.48 11.37
CA SER A 39 -18.99 -16.56 11.16
C SER A 39 -19.28 -17.33 12.45
N SER A 40 -20.55 -17.42 12.84
CA SER A 40 -20.99 -18.22 13.99
C SER A 40 -20.84 -19.74 13.81
N THR A 41 -20.47 -20.19 12.61
CA THR A 41 -20.21 -21.61 12.30
C THR A 41 -18.78 -22.05 12.62
N ARG A 42 -17.91 -21.12 13.07
CA ARG A 42 -16.53 -21.44 13.43
C ARG A 42 -16.48 -22.27 14.72
N ARG A 43 -15.39 -23.02 14.88
CA ARG A 43 -15.14 -23.85 16.06
C ARG A 43 -14.95 -23.02 17.33
N TYR A 44 -14.41 -21.81 17.18
CA TYR A 44 -14.22 -20.83 18.24
C TYR A 44 -14.91 -19.52 17.84
N SER A 45 -15.37 -18.76 18.82
CA SER A 45 -15.87 -17.39 18.59
C SER A 45 -14.66 -16.47 18.38
N TYR A 46 -14.61 -15.77 17.25
CA TYR A 46 -13.53 -14.82 16.95
C TYR A 46 -14.07 -13.39 16.86
N LYS A 47 -13.20 -12.42 17.14
CA LYS A 47 -13.44 -10.99 16.96
C LYS A 47 -12.40 -10.42 16.01
N PRO A 48 -12.70 -10.28 14.69
CA PRO A 48 -11.77 -9.65 13.76
C PRO A 48 -11.67 -8.14 14.02
N ILE A 49 -10.45 -7.62 14.12
CA ILE A 49 -10.15 -6.20 14.34
C ILE A 49 -9.19 -5.75 13.24
N PHE A 50 -9.61 -4.84 12.37
CA PHE A 50 -8.75 -4.33 11.31
C PHE A 50 -7.86 -3.22 11.83
N VAL A 51 -6.57 -3.36 11.61
CA VAL A 51 -5.55 -2.36 11.96
C VAL A 51 -4.84 -1.94 10.67
N PRO A 52 -5.28 -0.85 10.02
CA PRO A 52 -4.67 -0.36 8.79
C PRO A 52 -3.18 -0.05 8.98
N VAL A 53 -2.33 -0.66 8.16
CA VAL A 53 -0.87 -0.53 8.25
C VAL A 53 -0.34 0.45 7.23
N LEU A 54 -0.84 0.40 6.00
CA LEU A 54 -0.25 1.10 4.87
C LEU A 54 -1.08 2.30 4.45
N GLU A 55 -0.42 3.41 4.19
CA GLU A 55 -0.97 4.55 3.47
C GLU A 55 -0.17 4.87 2.22
N HIS A 56 -0.86 5.51 1.28
CA HIS A 56 -0.21 6.14 0.15
C HIS A 56 -0.07 7.63 0.48
N VAL A 57 1.17 8.08 0.62
CA VAL A 57 1.49 9.49 0.86
C VAL A 57 1.98 10.10 -0.45
N PHE A 58 1.32 11.17 -0.89
CA PHE A 58 1.77 11.92 -2.07
C PHE A 58 3.08 12.65 -1.76
N ASP A 59 4.03 12.59 -2.69
CA ASP A 59 5.25 13.39 -2.64
C ASP A 59 4.93 14.79 -3.16
N TYR A 60 4.45 15.64 -2.27
CA TYR A 60 4.06 17.01 -2.62
C TYR A 60 5.23 17.85 -3.15
N GLN A 61 6.47 17.54 -2.77
CA GLN A 61 7.63 18.25 -3.31
C GLN A 61 7.83 17.94 -4.79
N ASN A 62 7.76 16.67 -5.18
CA ASN A 62 7.87 16.27 -6.57
C ASN A 62 6.64 16.66 -7.39
N LEU A 63 5.43 16.57 -6.83
CA LEU A 63 4.23 17.13 -7.47
C LEU A 63 4.34 18.65 -7.68
N SER A 64 4.97 19.38 -6.75
CA SER A 64 5.26 20.81 -6.92
C SER A 64 6.21 21.07 -8.09
N LYS A 65 7.21 20.22 -8.31
CA LYS A 65 8.07 20.33 -9.51
C LYS A 65 7.26 20.17 -10.79
N VAL A 66 6.28 19.26 -10.82
CA VAL A 66 5.37 19.11 -11.97
C VAL A 66 4.52 20.37 -12.14
N LYS A 67 3.92 20.86 -11.05
CA LYS A 67 3.18 22.13 -11.04
C LYS A 67 3.99 23.28 -11.63
N ASP A 68 5.25 23.43 -11.22
CA ASP A 68 6.13 24.50 -11.69
C ASP A 68 6.39 24.39 -13.20
N LEU A 69 6.40 23.19 -13.79
CA LEU A 69 6.47 23.02 -15.25
C LEU A 69 5.23 23.56 -15.96
N PHE A 70 4.04 23.39 -15.37
CA PHE A 70 2.80 23.97 -15.89
C PHE A 70 2.83 25.50 -15.77
N ILE A 71 3.08 26.02 -14.57
CA ILE A 71 3.04 27.47 -14.30
C ILE A 71 4.09 28.24 -15.12
N SER A 72 5.30 27.70 -15.23
CA SER A 72 6.36 28.34 -16.04
C SER A 72 6.17 28.19 -17.55
N GLY A 73 5.24 27.33 -17.99
CA GLY A 73 5.08 26.95 -19.39
C GLY A 73 6.24 26.11 -19.95
N SER A 74 7.14 25.62 -19.09
CA SER A 74 8.31 24.81 -19.48
C SER A 74 7.94 23.38 -19.88
N LEU A 75 6.77 22.88 -19.46
CA LEU A 75 6.31 21.52 -19.74
C LEU A 75 6.45 21.16 -21.23
N LYS A 76 5.92 22.00 -22.12
CA LYS A 76 5.87 21.76 -23.57
C LYS A 76 7.21 21.72 -24.29
N TRP A 77 8.27 22.27 -23.67
CA TRP A 77 9.62 22.28 -24.24
C TRP A 77 10.54 21.27 -23.58
N LYS A 78 10.17 20.79 -22.37
CA LYS A 78 10.96 19.83 -21.62
C LYS A 78 10.46 18.40 -21.82
N TYR A 79 9.15 18.20 -21.94
CA TYR A 79 8.55 16.88 -22.06
C TYR A 79 7.52 16.84 -23.19
N GLY A 80 7.52 15.76 -23.95
CA GLY A 80 6.51 15.55 -24.98
C GLY A 80 5.26 14.82 -24.48
N GLY A 81 5.27 14.32 -23.24
CA GLY A 81 4.14 13.65 -22.65
C GLY A 81 4.39 13.16 -21.23
N LEU A 82 3.32 12.71 -20.61
CA LEU A 82 3.30 12.15 -19.26
C LEU A 82 2.87 10.69 -19.31
N VAL A 83 3.50 9.85 -18.49
CA VAL A 83 3.18 8.42 -18.35
C VAL A 83 2.68 8.14 -16.94
N PHE A 84 1.65 7.29 -16.82
CA PHE A 84 1.03 6.88 -15.56
C PHE A 84 0.75 5.37 -15.55
N THR A 85 1.35 4.63 -14.61
CA THR A 85 1.07 3.19 -14.41
C THR A 85 0.33 2.92 -13.10
N SER A 86 -0.06 3.97 -12.39
CA SER A 86 -0.71 3.88 -11.08
C SER A 86 -1.85 4.88 -10.97
N GLN A 87 -3.00 4.39 -10.50
CA GLN A 87 -4.13 5.23 -10.15
C GLN A 87 -3.76 6.29 -9.09
N ARG A 88 -2.87 5.96 -8.15
CA ARG A 88 -2.41 6.92 -7.11
C ARG A 88 -1.61 8.07 -7.73
N ALA A 89 -0.79 7.80 -8.74
CA ALA A 89 -0.09 8.86 -9.47
C ALA A 89 -1.08 9.79 -10.18
N VAL A 90 -2.13 9.24 -10.80
CA VAL A 90 -3.21 10.03 -11.43
C VAL A 90 -3.97 10.86 -10.42
N GLU A 91 -4.31 10.31 -9.25
CA GLU A 91 -5.01 11.05 -8.19
C GLU A 91 -4.20 12.24 -7.68
N GLY A 92 -2.93 12.02 -7.33
CA GLY A 92 -2.04 13.09 -6.86
C GLY A 92 -1.84 14.18 -7.92
N PHE A 93 -1.64 13.78 -9.17
CA PHE A 93 -1.54 14.70 -10.30
C PHE A 93 -2.83 15.48 -10.56
N SER A 94 -3.98 14.80 -10.56
CA SER A 94 -5.29 15.42 -10.81
C SER A 94 -5.61 16.46 -9.76
N ARG A 95 -5.33 16.13 -8.49
CA ARG A 95 -5.49 17.06 -7.37
C ARG A 95 -4.63 18.30 -7.53
N MET A 96 -3.33 18.12 -7.82
CA MET A 96 -2.41 19.24 -8.04
C MET A 96 -2.88 20.15 -9.18
N ILE A 97 -3.31 19.58 -10.32
CA ILE A 97 -3.82 20.37 -11.44
C ILE A 97 -5.11 21.13 -11.06
N ALA A 98 -6.07 20.46 -10.42
CA ALA A 98 -7.37 21.05 -10.11
C ALA A 98 -7.31 22.11 -8.99
N GLU A 99 -6.44 21.91 -7.98
CA GLU A 99 -6.37 22.78 -6.80
C GLU A 99 -5.30 23.87 -6.91
N GLU A 100 -4.21 23.62 -7.64
CA GLU A 100 -3.02 24.48 -7.60
C GLU A 100 -2.62 25.09 -8.95
N VAL A 101 -3.18 24.64 -10.08
CA VAL A 101 -2.89 25.19 -11.41
C VAL A 101 -4.12 25.92 -11.95
N ASN A 102 -3.92 27.17 -12.38
CA ASN A 102 -4.99 27.92 -13.02
C ASN A 102 -5.48 27.20 -14.29
N GLN A 103 -6.80 27.13 -14.48
CA GLN A 103 -7.41 26.38 -15.58
C GLN A 103 -6.94 26.83 -16.96
N ASP A 104 -6.70 28.13 -17.18
CA ASP A 104 -6.21 28.63 -18.47
C ASP A 104 -4.77 28.17 -18.74
N ILE A 105 -3.94 28.13 -17.69
CA ILE A 105 -2.56 27.62 -17.76
C ILE A 105 -2.57 26.12 -18.07
N ALA A 106 -3.39 25.34 -17.36
CA ALA A 106 -3.53 23.91 -17.58
C ALA A 106 -4.01 23.60 -19.01
N SER A 107 -5.04 24.34 -19.47
CA SER A 107 -5.59 24.21 -20.81
C SER A 107 -4.54 24.52 -21.88
N GLU A 108 -3.81 25.62 -21.75
CA GLU A 108 -2.73 25.98 -22.68
C GLU A 108 -1.62 24.92 -22.70
N ALA A 109 -1.19 24.45 -21.52
CA ALA A 109 -0.14 23.44 -21.39
C ALA A 109 -0.56 22.06 -21.93
N SER A 110 -1.86 21.81 -22.10
CA SER A 110 -2.37 20.56 -22.67
C SER A 110 -2.23 20.47 -24.20
N ARG A 111 -1.90 21.57 -24.89
CA ARG A 111 -1.63 21.53 -26.33
C ARG A 111 -0.38 20.70 -26.62
N ASP A 112 -0.51 19.76 -27.56
CA ASP A 112 0.55 18.82 -27.96
C ASP A 112 1.08 17.93 -26.82
N LEU A 113 0.31 17.81 -25.73
CA LEU A 113 0.63 16.94 -24.59
C LEU A 113 0.02 15.56 -24.80
N ALA A 114 0.86 14.53 -24.82
CA ALA A 114 0.41 13.14 -24.78
C ALA A 114 0.35 12.62 -23.35
N LEU A 115 -0.76 11.97 -22.98
CA LEU A 115 -0.96 11.28 -21.71
C LEU A 115 -1.04 9.78 -22.00
N TYR A 116 -0.19 9.00 -21.35
CA TYR A 116 -0.16 7.55 -21.49
C TYR A 116 -0.52 6.91 -20.15
N THR A 117 -1.42 5.94 -20.17
CA THR A 117 -1.89 5.28 -18.95
C THR A 117 -2.18 3.80 -19.16
N ILE A 118 -2.20 3.01 -18.08
CA ILE A 118 -2.60 1.61 -18.13
C ILE A 118 -4.06 1.40 -17.69
N GLY A 119 -4.78 0.58 -18.45
CA GLY A 119 -6.03 -0.07 -18.07
C GLY A 119 -7.26 0.85 -17.92
N PRO A 120 -8.47 0.29 -17.97
CA PRO A 120 -9.70 1.08 -17.99
C PRO A 120 -9.91 1.95 -16.73
N ALA A 121 -9.50 1.47 -15.55
CA ALA A 121 -9.70 2.19 -14.29
C ALA A 121 -8.89 3.49 -14.23
N THR A 122 -7.58 3.41 -14.48
CA THR A 122 -6.69 4.57 -14.49
C THR A 122 -7.03 5.51 -15.65
N TYR A 123 -7.34 4.96 -16.83
CA TYR A 123 -7.76 5.73 -18.00
C TYR A 123 -8.99 6.58 -17.72
N ARG A 124 -10.04 6.02 -17.11
CA ARG A 124 -11.26 6.77 -16.76
C ARG A 124 -10.94 7.94 -15.83
N SER A 125 -10.13 7.71 -14.80
CA SER A 125 -9.74 8.76 -13.84
C SER A 125 -8.99 9.90 -14.54
N LEU A 126 -8.01 9.57 -15.38
CA LEU A 126 -7.22 10.56 -16.11
C LEU A 126 -8.03 11.28 -17.20
N ASN A 127 -8.98 10.58 -17.84
CA ASN A 127 -9.86 11.18 -18.85
C ASN A 127 -10.82 12.22 -18.25
N THR A 128 -11.28 12.03 -17.01
CA THR A 128 -12.07 13.05 -16.30
C THR A 128 -11.26 14.33 -16.11
N LEU A 129 -9.99 14.23 -15.70
CA LEU A 129 -9.10 15.39 -15.60
C LEU A 129 -8.87 16.02 -16.98
N ARG A 130 -8.61 15.21 -18.00
CA ARG A 130 -8.41 15.67 -19.37
C ARG A 130 -9.57 16.52 -19.86
N GLN A 131 -10.80 16.04 -19.72
CA GLN A 131 -11.99 16.74 -20.19
C GLN A 131 -12.23 18.09 -19.48
N THR A 132 -11.77 18.23 -18.24
CA THR A 132 -12.05 19.40 -17.41
C THR A 132 -10.92 20.43 -17.39
N HIS A 133 -9.66 19.98 -17.40
CA HIS A 133 -8.49 20.84 -17.21
C HIS A 133 -7.45 20.74 -18.34
N LEU A 134 -7.39 19.62 -19.08
CA LEU A 134 -6.39 19.39 -20.14
C LEU A 134 -7.06 19.05 -21.49
N PRO A 135 -7.98 19.89 -22.00
CA PRO A 135 -8.88 19.54 -23.10
C PRO A 135 -8.16 19.23 -24.42
N HIS A 136 -6.95 19.74 -24.61
CA HIS A 136 -6.18 19.53 -25.84
C HIS A 136 -5.23 18.34 -25.78
N ALA A 137 -5.07 17.70 -24.62
CA ALA A 137 -4.18 16.55 -24.49
C ALA A 137 -4.74 15.32 -25.21
N THR A 138 -3.86 14.51 -25.78
CA THR A 138 -4.20 13.17 -26.30
C THR A 138 -4.05 12.15 -25.18
N LEU A 139 -4.98 11.21 -25.05
CA LEU A 139 -4.92 10.15 -24.03
C LEU A 139 -4.87 8.79 -24.71
N VAL A 140 -3.91 7.96 -24.30
CA VAL A 140 -3.63 6.63 -24.89
C VAL A 140 -3.50 5.59 -23.79
N GLY A 141 -3.99 4.37 -24.07
CA GLY A 141 -3.75 3.19 -23.24
C GLY A 141 -4.97 2.68 -22.44
N GLU A 142 -6.20 2.98 -22.89
CA GLU A 142 -7.43 2.46 -22.27
C GLU A 142 -7.42 0.94 -22.10
N ASP A 143 -7.03 0.22 -23.16
CA ASP A 143 -6.98 -1.24 -23.19
C ASP A 143 -5.63 -1.83 -22.77
N ALA A 144 -4.66 -0.98 -22.40
CA ALA A 144 -3.32 -1.43 -22.04
C ALA A 144 -3.26 -1.87 -20.57
N GLY A 145 -3.54 -3.14 -20.29
CA GLY A 145 -3.61 -3.64 -18.90
C GLY A 145 -2.26 -3.67 -18.14
N THR A 146 -1.13 -3.61 -18.84
CA THR A 146 0.22 -3.63 -18.25
C THR A 146 1.20 -2.73 -18.99
N GLY A 147 2.37 -2.48 -18.40
CA GLY A 147 3.46 -1.75 -19.04
C GLY A 147 4.01 -2.43 -20.32
N GLU A 148 3.97 -3.76 -20.38
CA GLU A 148 4.36 -4.55 -21.56
C GLU A 148 3.47 -4.26 -22.77
N ILE A 149 2.18 -4.00 -22.53
CA ILE A 149 1.22 -3.66 -23.58
C ILE A 149 1.31 -2.15 -23.90
N LEU A 150 1.48 -1.31 -22.88
CA LEU A 150 1.53 0.14 -23.07
C LEU A 150 2.80 0.60 -23.78
N ALA A 151 3.96 0.01 -23.52
CA ALA A 151 5.22 0.49 -24.09
C ALA A 151 5.27 0.44 -25.63
N PRO A 152 4.85 -0.65 -26.31
CA PRO A 152 4.73 -0.66 -27.77
C PRO A 152 3.77 0.41 -28.30
N LEU A 153 2.64 0.65 -27.61
CA LEU A 153 1.69 1.71 -27.99
C LEU A 153 2.31 3.11 -27.86
N ILE A 154 3.13 3.35 -26.84
CA ILE A 154 3.88 4.60 -26.69
C ILE A 154 4.88 4.77 -27.85
N LEU A 155 5.63 3.71 -28.21
CA LEU A 155 6.58 3.78 -29.33
C LEU A 155 5.87 4.15 -30.63
N GLU A 156 4.80 3.44 -30.97
CA GLU A 156 4.03 3.68 -32.19
C GLU A 156 3.45 5.11 -32.21
N HIS A 157 2.69 5.47 -31.17
CA HIS A 157 2.02 6.77 -31.10
C HIS A 157 3.03 7.92 -31.08
N TYR A 158 4.02 7.89 -30.19
CA TYR A 158 4.93 9.01 -29.99
C TYR A 158 5.86 9.22 -31.19
N ASN A 159 6.34 8.14 -31.81
CA ASN A 159 7.17 8.24 -33.01
C ASN A 159 6.36 8.67 -34.24
N GLY A 160 5.05 8.38 -34.25
CA GLY A 160 4.12 8.82 -35.29
C GLY A 160 3.65 10.28 -35.17
N LEU A 161 3.97 11.02 -34.10
CA LEU A 161 3.59 12.44 -34.00
C LEU A 161 4.36 13.28 -35.03
N GLU A 162 3.69 14.22 -35.72
CA GLU A 162 4.30 15.05 -36.78
C GLU A 162 5.59 15.75 -36.31
N ARG A 163 5.60 16.31 -35.09
CA ARG A 163 6.77 16.96 -34.50
C ARG A 163 7.98 16.04 -34.35
N ASN A 164 7.76 14.72 -34.28
CA ASN A 164 8.78 13.69 -34.12
C ASN A 164 9.13 12.98 -35.45
N GLN A 165 8.41 13.28 -36.54
CA GLN A 165 8.69 12.77 -37.89
C GLN A 165 9.68 13.67 -38.66
N ILE A 166 9.86 14.94 -38.25
CA ILE A 166 10.73 15.89 -38.95
C ILE A 166 12.20 15.59 -38.63
N THR A 167 12.85 14.85 -39.53
CA THR A 167 14.31 14.69 -39.54
C THR A 167 14.90 15.98 -40.10
N TYR A 168 15.50 16.83 -39.26
CA TYR A 168 16.24 17.99 -39.76
C TYR A 168 17.36 17.51 -40.68
N GLY A 169 17.21 17.80 -41.98
CA GLY A 169 18.18 17.51 -43.01
C GLY A 169 19.42 18.39 -42.91
N SER A 170 20.32 18.08 -41.98
CA SER A 170 21.71 18.51 -42.09
C SER A 170 22.62 17.38 -41.61
N ALA A 171 23.30 16.75 -42.58
CA ALA A 171 24.16 15.59 -42.44
C ALA A 171 25.45 15.82 -41.62
N GLU A 172 25.52 16.83 -40.75
CA GLU A 172 26.76 17.21 -40.06
C GLU A 172 26.63 17.49 -38.55
N ALA A 173 25.48 17.18 -37.92
CA ALA A 173 25.36 17.21 -36.46
C ALA A 173 25.41 15.78 -35.87
N VAL A 174 26.62 15.40 -35.49
CA VAL A 174 27.02 14.43 -34.46
C VAL A 174 25.87 13.68 -33.74
N GLN A 175 25.84 12.37 -33.97
CA GLN A 175 25.48 11.26 -33.06
C GLN A 175 24.56 11.56 -31.85
N ASP A 176 23.44 10.84 -31.80
CA ASP A 176 22.68 10.42 -30.59
C ASP A 176 21.52 11.29 -30.09
N ARG A 177 21.06 12.31 -30.84
CA ARG A 177 19.82 13.03 -30.47
C ARG A 177 18.78 12.95 -31.58
N SER A 178 17.76 12.11 -31.38
CA SER A 178 16.56 12.04 -32.22
C SER A 178 15.76 13.36 -32.29
N GLY A 179 16.16 14.39 -31.53
CA GLY A 179 15.46 15.67 -31.40
C GLY A 179 14.17 15.58 -30.58
N LYS A 180 13.76 14.38 -30.16
CA LYS A 180 12.53 14.15 -29.41
C LYS A 180 12.67 14.62 -27.96
N LEU A 181 11.60 15.21 -27.45
CA LEU A 181 11.49 15.48 -26.03
C LEU A 181 11.37 14.15 -25.25
N PRO A 182 11.93 14.06 -24.02
CA PRO A 182 11.66 12.93 -23.14
C PRO A 182 10.18 12.87 -22.73
N LEU A 183 9.75 11.73 -22.21
CA LEU A 183 8.48 11.60 -21.48
C LEU A 183 8.76 11.62 -19.98
N LEU A 184 7.89 12.30 -19.23
CA LEU A 184 7.95 12.32 -17.76
C LEU A 184 7.05 11.21 -17.21
N PHE A 185 7.65 10.25 -16.52
CA PHE A 185 6.95 9.11 -15.94
C PHE A 185 6.68 9.34 -14.45
N LEU A 186 5.41 9.54 -14.09
CA LEU A 186 4.98 9.75 -12.71
C LEU A 186 4.70 8.40 -12.04
N VAL A 187 5.60 8.01 -11.13
CA VAL A 187 5.65 6.66 -10.54
C VAL A 187 5.50 6.67 -9.02
N GLY A 188 5.22 5.51 -8.44
CA GLY A 188 5.38 5.29 -7.01
C GLY A 188 6.82 4.95 -6.66
N GLU A 189 7.24 5.14 -5.41
CA GLU A 189 8.61 4.79 -4.96
C GLU A 189 8.96 3.31 -5.16
N THR A 190 7.96 2.43 -5.05
CA THR A 190 8.10 1.02 -5.40
C THR A 190 7.34 0.74 -6.68
N HIS A 191 8.07 0.63 -7.79
CA HIS A 191 7.55 0.25 -9.10
C HIS A 191 8.50 -0.74 -9.80
N ARG A 192 7.93 -1.57 -10.69
CA ARG A 192 8.68 -2.52 -11.52
C ARG A 192 8.17 -2.46 -12.95
N ASP A 193 8.14 -1.26 -13.49
CA ASP A 193 7.63 -1.03 -14.84
C ASP A 193 8.67 -1.35 -15.91
N ILE A 194 8.23 -2.07 -16.93
CA ILE A 194 9.07 -2.41 -18.09
C ILE A 194 9.22 -1.23 -19.07
N ILE A 195 8.38 -0.19 -18.94
CA ILE A 195 8.28 0.93 -19.89
C ILE A 195 9.63 1.59 -20.14
N PRO A 196 10.41 2.05 -19.12
CA PRO A 196 11.70 2.69 -19.38
C PRO A 196 12.66 1.77 -20.15
N LYS A 197 12.70 0.49 -19.77
CA LYS A 197 13.56 -0.50 -20.43
C LYS A 197 13.16 -0.73 -21.89
N THR A 198 11.87 -0.80 -22.19
CA THR A 198 11.38 -1.00 -23.56
C THR A 198 11.64 0.24 -24.42
N LEU A 199 11.29 1.43 -23.92
CA LEU A 199 11.38 2.68 -24.68
C LEU A 199 12.82 3.15 -24.93
N MET A 200 13.74 2.82 -24.02
CA MET A 200 15.15 3.19 -24.08
C MET A 200 16.05 2.03 -24.54
N SER A 201 15.48 0.93 -25.03
CA SER A 201 16.25 -0.26 -25.40
C SER A 201 17.31 0.06 -26.46
N PRO A 202 18.56 -0.40 -26.31
CA PRO A 202 19.59 -0.27 -27.34
C PRO A 202 19.27 -1.08 -28.60
N ASP A 203 18.37 -2.05 -28.52
CA ASP A 203 17.92 -2.86 -29.65
C ASP A 203 16.99 -2.08 -30.59
N LEU A 204 16.43 -0.94 -30.13
CA LEU A 204 15.64 -0.05 -30.98
C LEU A 204 16.55 0.83 -31.85
N PRO A 205 16.13 1.17 -33.08
CA PRO A 205 16.79 2.19 -33.89
C PRO A 205 16.98 3.50 -33.10
N PRO A 206 18.13 4.19 -33.20
CA PRO A 206 18.38 5.40 -32.42
C PRO A 206 17.32 6.49 -32.58
N ASN A 207 16.72 6.58 -33.77
CA ASN A 207 15.65 7.50 -34.11
C ASN A 207 14.27 7.06 -33.58
N GLU A 208 14.11 5.85 -33.05
CA GLU A 208 12.86 5.35 -32.45
C GLU A 208 12.89 5.37 -30.91
N ARG A 209 14.08 5.39 -30.31
CA ARG A 209 14.26 5.46 -28.85
C ARG A 209 13.60 6.71 -28.26
N ILE A 210 13.00 6.54 -27.08
CA ILE A 210 12.33 7.60 -26.33
C ILE A 210 12.95 7.66 -24.94
N GLN A 211 13.48 8.82 -24.55
CA GLN A 211 14.02 9.05 -23.22
C GLN A 211 12.87 9.13 -22.19
N ILE A 212 13.10 8.55 -21.01
CA ILE A 212 12.16 8.54 -19.90
C ILE A 212 12.81 9.15 -18.67
N ASP A 213 12.21 10.23 -18.15
CA ASP A 213 12.57 10.80 -16.86
C ASP A 213 11.55 10.32 -15.83
N GLU A 214 12.00 9.57 -14.82
CA GLU A 214 11.12 9.07 -13.75
C GLU A 214 11.04 10.08 -12.59
N LEU A 215 9.82 10.28 -12.08
CA LEU A 215 9.57 11.12 -10.93
C LEU A 215 8.62 10.42 -9.95
N ILE A 216 9.11 10.16 -8.75
CA ILE A 216 8.32 9.56 -7.67
C ILE A 216 7.32 10.59 -7.16
N VAL A 217 6.02 10.34 -7.33
CA VAL A 217 4.94 11.26 -6.90
C VAL A 217 4.12 10.73 -5.74
N TYR A 218 4.35 9.48 -5.33
CA TYR A 218 3.80 8.94 -4.10
C TYR A 218 4.67 7.82 -3.54
N LYS A 219 4.52 7.58 -2.24
CA LYS A 219 5.17 6.50 -1.52
C LYS A 219 4.13 5.66 -0.80
N THR A 220 4.39 4.37 -0.69
CA THR A 220 3.60 3.50 0.20
C THR A 220 4.39 3.34 1.48
N GLY A 221 3.88 3.96 2.54
CA GLY A 221 4.50 3.96 3.86
C GLY A 221 3.62 3.27 4.89
N VAL A 222 4.17 3.06 6.09
CA VAL A 222 3.38 2.72 7.26
C VAL A 222 2.63 3.98 7.71
N MET A 223 1.33 3.86 7.99
CA MET A 223 0.50 4.95 8.51
C MET A 223 1.10 5.52 9.79
N GLU A 224 1.15 6.85 9.91
CA GLU A 224 1.65 7.50 11.12
C GLU A 224 0.89 7.01 12.36
N SER A 225 -0.44 6.96 12.28
CA SER A 225 -1.33 6.51 13.35
C SER A 225 -1.31 5.00 13.61
N PHE A 226 -0.64 4.19 12.77
CA PHE A 226 -0.61 2.74 12.96
C PHE A 226 -0.05 2.38 14.34
N ARG A 227 1.01 3.08 14.77
CA ARG A 227 1.74 2.70 15.97
C ARG A 227 0.91 2.91 17.23
N GLU A 228 0.29 4.07 17.33
CA GLU A 228 -0.58 4.45 18.45
C GLU A 228 -1.86 3.60 18.45
N ASN A 229 -2.50 3.43 17.28
CA ASN A 229 -3.72 2.63 17.17
C ASN A 229 -3.48 1.16 17.55
N PHE A 230 -2.41 0.55 17.04
CA PHE A 230 -2.10 -0.83 17.34
C PHE A 230 -1.75 -1.03 18.82
N ALA A 231 -0.97 -0.12 19.42
CA ALA A 231 -0.67 -0.15 20.86
C ALA A 231 -1.93 0.01 21.72
N SER A 232 -2.80 0.98 21.42
CA SER A 232 -4.06 1.21 22.14
C SER A 232 -4.97 -0.01 22.11
N ILE A 233 -5.10 -0.67 20.95
CA ILE A 233 -5.92 -1.89 20.81
C ILE A 233 -5.36 -3.01 21.69
N LEU A 234 -4.04 -3.19 21.75
CA LEU A 234 -3.42 -4.20 22.61
C LEU A 234 -3.64 -3.90 24.10
N ASP A 235 -3.43 -2.65 24.51
CA ASP A 235 -3.65 -2.20 25.89
C ASP A 235 -5.12 -2.37 26.32
N GLU A 236 -6.09 -2.05 25.43
CA GLU A 236 -7.52 -2.25 25.66
C GLU A 236 -7.88 -3.73 25.81
N LEU A 237 -7.31 -4.59 24.97
CA LEU A 237 -7.53 -6.03 25.05
C LEU A 237 -6.95 -6.61 26.35
N ASP A 238 -5.77 -6.17 26.78
CA ASP A 238 -5.17 -6.57 28.05
C ASP A 238 -6.00 -6.06 29.26
N ALA A 239 -6.48 -4.82 29.23
CA ALA A 239 -7.26 -4.22 30.32
C ALA A 239 -8.68 -4.81 30.47
N SER A 240 -9.31 -5.17 29.34
CA SER A 240 -10.65 -5.78 29.35
C SER A 240 -10.70 -7.14 30.06
N VAL A 241 -9.54 -7.79 30.21
CA VAL A 241 -9.40 -9.10 30.84
C VAL A 241 -9.04 -8.99 32.34
N GLY A 242 -8.36 -7.92 32.76
CA GLY A 242 -7.99 -7.70 34.18
C GLY A 242 -9.13 -7.23 35.09
N SER A 243 -10.27 -6.83 34.52
CA SER A 243 -11.41 -6.30 35.28
C SER A 243 -12.30 -7.38 35.92
N THR A 244 -12.08 -8.65 35.58
CA THR A 244 -12.91 -9.80 36.00
C THR A 244 -12.30 -10.60 37.15
N GLU A 245 -11.06 -10.32 37.57
CA GLU A 245 -10.37 -10.99 38.70
C GLU A 245 -10.88 -10.57 40.10
N GLY A 246 -11.95 -9.76 40.18
CA GLY A 246 -12.42 -9.15 41.43
C GLY A 246 -13.47 -9.92 42.24
N ALA A 247 -13.94 -11.11 41.83
CA ALA A 247 -14.97 -11.82 42.60
C ALA A 247 -15.11 -13.33 42.28
N THR A 248 -14.15 -14.18 42.65
CA THR A 248 -14.44 -15.60 42.89
C THR A 248 -13.46 -16.23 43.89
N ASN A 249 -13.99 -17.12 44.72
CA ASN A 249 -13.32 -17.76 45.85
C ASN A 249 -12.12 -18.63 45.43
N PRO A 250 -11.10 -18.84 46.30
CA PRO A 250 -9.85 -19.51 45.95
C PRO A 250 -9.91 -21.04 45.76
N ASP A 251 -11.08 -21.68 45.81
CA ASP A 251 -11.19 -23.15 46.02
C ASP A 251 -11.76 -23.97 44.85
N GLU A 252 -11.93 -23.41 43.64
CA GLU A 252 -12.25 -24.21 42.46
C GLU A 252 -11.16 -24.11 41.39
N GLY A 253 -10.49 -25.23 41.12
CA GLY A 253 -9.36 -25.38 40.21
C GLY A 253 -9.69 -25.26 38.73
N ASN A 254 -10.36 -24.19 38.32
CA ASN A 254 -10.57 -23.85 36.91
C ASN A 254 -9.86 -22.52 36.59
N GLN A 255 -8.54 -22.57 36.36
CA GLN A 255 -7.79 -21.45 35.78
C GLN A 255 -8.29 -21.23 34.35
N MET A 256 -9.32 -20.38 34.18
CA MET A 256 -9.77 -19.97 32.86
C MET A 256 -8.63 -19.17 32.22
N SER A 257 -7.86 -19.84 31.38
CA SER A 257 -6.74 -19.25 30.67
C SER A 257 -7.28 -18.19 29.72
N ARG A 258 -6.84 -16.95 29.91
CA ARG A 258 -7.12 -15.79 29.04
C ARG A 258 -7.20 -16.19 27.54
N PRO A 259 -8.17 -15.66 26.77
CA PRO A 259 -8.26 -15.97 25.35
C PRO A 259 -7.03 -15.45 24.60
N PRO A 260 -6.42 -16.23 23.70
CA PRO A 260 -5.22 -15.84 22.97
C PRO A 260 -5.50 -14.66 22.04
N ILE A 261 -4.58 -13.69 21.96
CA ILE A 261 -4.64 -12.59 21.00
C ILE A 261 -3.85 -12.99 19.76
N TRP A 262 -4.49 -12.96 18.59
CA TRP A 262 -3.84 -13.25 17.32
C TRP A 262 -3.55 -11.98 16.52
N VAL A 263 -2.31 -11.82 16.08
CA VAL A 263 -1.87 -10.74 15.18
C VAL A 263 -1.55 -11.35 13.82
N VAL A 264 -2.35 -11.02 12.81
CA VAL A 264 -2.21 -11.53 11.44
C VAL A 264 -1.50 -10.49 10.57
N VAL A 265 -0.34 -10.86 10.01
CA VAL A 265 0.54 -9.99 9.23
C VAL A 265 0.46 -10.33 7.75
N PHE A 266 0.13 -9.32 6.94
CA PHE A 266 -0.18 -9.48 5.52
C PHE A 266 1.00 -9.20 4.58
N SER A 267 2.04 -8.49 5.04
CA SER A 267 3.19 -8.14 4.21
C SER A 267 4.45 -7.88 5.04
N PRO A 268 5.65 -7.93 4.43
CA PRO A 268 6.90 -7.53 5.05
C PRO A 268 6.85 -6.14 5.71
N THR A 269 6.25 -5.15 5.07
CA THR A 269 6.16 -3.79 5.63
C THR A 269 5.36 -3.75 6.94
N GLY A 270 4.34 -4.59 7.08
CA GLY A 270 3.61 -4.72 8.34
C GLY A 270 4.38 -5.43 9.44
N CYS A 271 5.43 -6.20 9.10
CA CYS A 271 6.30 -6.84 10.09
C CYS A 271 7.08 -5.81 10.91
N ASP A 272 7.76 -4.90 10.21
CA ASP A 272 8.71 -3.97 10.80
C ASP A 272 8.07 -3.13 11.91
N ALA A 273 6.93 -2.51 11.61
CA ALA A 273 6.23 -1.65 12.57
C ALA A 273 5.62 -2.44 13.73
N MET A 274 5.10 -3.66 13.48
CA MET A 274 4.46 -4.50 14.50
C MET A 274 5.46 -5.07 15.51
N VAL A 275 6.65 -5.52 15.06
CA VAL A 275 7.66 -6.09 15.96
C VAL A 275 8.09 -5.09 17.02
N ASP A 276 8.33 -3.85 16.63
CA ASP A 276 8.71 -2.76 17.55
C ASP A 276 7.66 -2.52 18.64
N ILE A 277 6.37 -2.61 18.29
CA ILE A 277 5.25 -2.33 19.20
C ILE A 277 5.04 -3.51 20.15
N LEU A 278 5.00 -4.74 19.63
CA LEU A 278 4.85 -5.93 20.46
C LEU A 278 6.02 -6.08 21.44
N GLY A 279 7.24 -5.75 21.03
CA GLY A 279 8.41 -5.78 21.91
C GLY A 279 8.31 -4.78 23.07
N LYS A 280 7.72 -3.60 22.85
CA LYS A 280 7.47 -2.59 23.91
C LYS A 280 6.32 -3.02 24.82
N HIS A 281 5.24 -3.53 24.24
CA HIS A 281 4.06 -4.02 24.95
C HIS A 281 4.40 -5.20 25.88
N ASP A 282 5.18 -6.17 25.41
CA ASP A 282 5.66 -7.27 26.26
C ASP A 282 6.44 -6.76 27.49
N GLN A 283 7.22 -5.69 27.35
CA GLN A 283 7.99 -5.10 28.46
C GLN A 283 7.12 -4.33 29.46
N SER A 284 6.07 -3.64 29.02
CA SER A 284 5.14 -2.93 29.92
C SER A 284 4.30 -3.91 30.73
N THR A 285 3.74 -4.94 30.10
CA THR A 285 2.95 -5.99 30.80
C THR A 285 3.80 -6.76 31.82
N LEU A 286 5.06 -7.04 31.51
CA LEU A 286 6.00 -7.68 32.46
C LEU A 286 6.33 -6.79 33.68
N LYS A 287 6.47 -5.47 33.47
CA LYS A 287 6.69 -4.52 34.57
C LYS A 287 5.45 -4.35 35.44
N ALA A 288 4.25 -4.31 34.84
CA ALA A 288 2.99 -4.17 35.56
C ALA A 288 2.67 -5.41 36.43
N SER A 289 3.08 -6.60 35.99
CA SER A 289 2.86 -7.87 36.72
C SER A 289 3.90 -8.18 37.81
N GLY A 290 4.83 -7.26 38.10
CA GLY A 290 5.77 -7.38 39.24
C GLY A 290 6.82 -8.50 39.13
N MET A 291 6.98 -9.14 37.96
CA MET A 291 7.94 -10.23 37.77
C MET A 291 9.37 -9.69 37.52
N SER A 292 10.28 -10.03 38.44
CA SER A 292 11.69 -9.63 38.42
C SER A 292 12.48 -10.25 37.25
N GLN A 293 13.44 -9.47 36.75
CA GLN A 293 14.28 -9.73 35.58
C GLN A 293 15.10 -11.02 35.69
N THR A 294 14.88 -11.97 34.79
CA THR A 294 15.92 -12.92 34.35
C THR A 294 15.93 -13.01 32.83
N TYR A 295 16.93 -12.34 32.24
CA TYR A 295 17.15 -12.24 30.81
C TYR A 295 17.65 -13.58 30.25
N THR A 296 16.87 -14.22 29.37
CA THR A 296 17.43 -15.22 28.43
C THR A 296 16.86 -15.01 27.03
N LYS A 297 17.77 -14.86 26.06
CA LYS A 297 17.56 -14.45 24.66
C LYS A 297 16.95 -15.54 23.74
N LYS A 298 16.24 -16.53 24.28
CA LYS A 298 15.66 -17.63 23.49
C LYS A 298 14.27 -17.94 24.02
N HIS A 299 13.26 -17.74 23.16
CA HIS A 299 11.82 -17.81 23.44
C HIS A 299 11.30 -16.65 24.30
N GLN A 300 11.04 -15.50 23.66
CA GLN A 300 10.02 -14.56 24.14
C GLN A 300 8.71 -15.33 24.26
N GLN A 301 8.40 -15.84 25.45
CA GLN A 301 7.05 -16.28 25.78
C GLN A 301 6.18 -15.02 25.85
N ARG A 302 5.72 -14.56 24.69
CA ARG A 302 4.57 -13.65 24.61
C ARG A 302 3.45 -14.35 25.29
N LYS A 303 3.13 -13.86 26.48
CA LYS A 303 2.38 -14.65 27.44
C LYS A 303 0.97 -14.94 26.86
N ASN A 304 0.44 -14.08 25.97
CA ASN A 304 -0.85 -14.30 25.29
C ASN A 304 -0.96 -13.87 23.81
N CYS A 305 0.13 -13.39 23.19
CA CYS A 305 0.05 -12.79 21.85
C CYS A 305 0.77 -13.66 20.83
N TYR A 306 0.06 -14.06 19.78
CA TYR A 306 0.53 -14.99 18.74
C TYR A 306 0.58 -14.29 17.39
N ILE A 307 1.59 -14.61 16.59
CA ILE A 307 1.74 -14.08 15.24
C ILE A 307 1.34 -15.13 14.22
N ALA A 308 0.42 -14.76 13.33
CA ALA A 308 0.17 -15.47 12.09
C ALA A 308 0.67 -14.65 10.90
N THR A 309 1.37 -15.27 9.96
CA THR A 309 1.75 -14.66 8.68
C THR A 309 0.94 -15.26 7.55
N ILE A 310 0.61 -14.43 6.56
CA ILE A 310 -0.21 -14.86 5.42
C ILE A 310 0.52 -15.80 4.43
N GLY A 311 1.83 -15.96 4.56
CA GLY A 311 2.61 -16.88 3.75
C GLY A 311 4.12 -16.80 3.97
N PRO A 312 4.89 -17.62 3.22
CA PRO A 312 6.34 -17.78 3.40
C PRO A 312 7.14 -16.49 3.29
N THR A 313 6.82 -15.60 2.35
CA THR A 313 7.54 -14.33 2.17
C THR A 313 7.52 -13.47 3.43
N THR A 314 6.35 -13.32 4.06
CA THR A 314 6.18 -12.53 5.29
C THR A 314 6.82 -13.22 6.49
N ARG A 315 6.70 -14.56 6.59
CA ARG A 315 7.38 -15.38 7.62
C ARG A 315 8.90 -15.21 7.55
N ASP A 316 9.46 -15.36 6.35
CA ASP A 316 10.89 -15.34 6.13
C ASP A 316 11.46 -13.94 6.42
N HIS A 317 10.72 -12.89 6.07
CA HIS A 317 11.07 -11.51 6.46
C HIS A 317 11.13 -11.34 8.00
N LEU A 318 10.13 -11.84 8.74
CA LEU A 318 10.16 -11.80 10.23
C LEU A 318 11.37 -12.53 10.81
N ARG A 319 11.68 -13.71 10.28
CA ARG A 319 12.79 -14.54 10.75
C ARG A 319 14.14 -13.91 10.47
N PHE A 320 14.37 -13.49 9.22
CA PHE A 320 15.69 -13.05 8.80
C PHE A 320 16.03 -11.65 9.31
N ASN A 321 15.04 -10.74 9.40
CA ASN A 321 15.31 -9.35 9.79
C ASN A 321 15.11 -9.09 11.28
N PHE A 322 14.24 -9.85 11.94
CA PHE A 322 13.90 -9.60 13.36
C PHE A 322 14.20 -10.77 14.28
N GLY A 323 14.57 -11.95 13.75
CA GLY A 323 14.75 -13.16 14.55
C GLY A 323 13.46 -13.63 15.23
N VAL A 324 12.30 -13.24 14.70
CA VAL A 324 10.97 -13.60 15.22
C VAL A 324 10.40 -14.75 14.40
N ASP A 325 10.13 -15.87 15.05
CA ASP A 325 9.38 -16.98 14.48
C ASP A 325 7.87 -16.75 14.68
N PRO A 326 7.06 -16.65 13.60
CA PRO A 326 5.62 -16.61 13.77
C PRO A 326 5.07 -17.98 14.19
N ASP A 327 4.03 -17.97 15.01
CA ASP A 327 3.34 -19.18 15.48
C ASP A 327 2.60 -19.90 14.34
N VAL A 328 2.14 -19.14 13.34
CA VAL A 328 1.47 -19.66 12.15
C VAL A 328 2.08 -19.05 10.89
N CYS A 329 2.38 -19.91 9.92
CA CYS A 329 2.56 -19.51 8.52
C CYS A 329 1.45 -20.17 7.72
N ALA A 330 0.52 -19.38 7.19
CA ALA A 330 -0.60 -19.91 6.41
C ALA A 330 -0.08 -20.61 5.14
N GLU A 331 -0.66 -21.76 4.82
CA GLU A 331 -0.32 -22.54 3.61
C GLU A 331 -0.84 -21.85 2.35
N LYS A 332 -1.98 -21.14 2.49
CA LYS A 332 -2.60 -20.34 1.46
C LYS A 332 -2.84 -18.94 2.01
N PRO A 333 -2.61 -17.88 1.21
CA PRO A 333 -2.87 -16.51 1.61
C PRO A 333 -4.37 -16.17 1.56
N SER A 334 -5.18 -16.93 2.31
CA SER A 334 -6.64 -16.80 2.37
C SER A 334 -7.16 -16.78 3.82
N PRO A 335 -8.40 -16.31 4.05
CA PRO A 335 -9.03 -16.37 5.37
C PRO A 335 -9.01 -17.77 5.97
N GLU A 336 -9.32 -18.79 5.16
CA GLU A 336 -9.32 -20.20 5.56
C GLU A 336 -7.93 -20.67 5.96
N GLY A 337 -6.90 -20.36 5.15
CA GLY A 337 -5.53 -20.77 5.42
C GLY A 337 -4.98 -20.19 6.73
N VAL A 338 -5.35 -18.95 7.06
CA VAL A 338 -5.01 -18.34 8.35
C VAL A 338 -5.81 -18.98 9.49
N GLY A 339 -7.13 -19.10 9.34
CA GLY A 339 -8.02 -19.66 10.35
C GLY A 339 -7.65 -21.09 10.74
N GLU A 340 -7.42 -21.96 9.76
CA GLU A 340 -6.97 -23.34 9.99
C GLU A 340 -5.63 -23.39 10.73
N GLY A 341 -4.70 -22.48 10.38
CA GLY A 341 -3.42 -22.36 11.05
C GLY A 341 -3.57 -21.97 12.52
N ILE A 342 -4.41 -20.98 12.81
CA ILE A 342 -4.76 -20.51 14.16
C ILE A 342 -5.39 -21.65 14.98
N GLU A 343 -6.40 -22.33 14.43
CA GLU A 343 -7.09 -23.43 15.10
C GLU A 343 -6.15 -24.58 15.46
N ARG A 344 -5.21 -24.93 14.57
CA ARG A 344 -4.19 -25.95 14.85
C ARG A 344 -3.31 -25.59 16.06
N VAL A 345 -3.01 -24.32 16.26
CA VAL A 345 -2.22 -23.87 17.42
C VAL A 345 -3.08 -23.88 18.68
N ILE A 346 -4.33 -23.42 18.62
CA ILE A 346 -5.25 -23.44 19.76
C ILE A 346 -5.46 -24.88 20.26
N VAL A 347 -5.76 -25.82 19.35
CA VAL A 347 -6.00 -27.23 19.70
C VAL A 347 -4.77 -27.91 20.31
N LYS A 348 -3.55 -27.55 19.88
CA LYS A 348 -2.32 -28.12 20.46
C LYS A 348 -2.06 -27.67 21.90
N ARG A 349 -2.73 -26.62 22.38
CA ARG A 349 -2.57 -26.07 23.73
C ARG A 349 -3.68 -26.47 24.70
N SER A 350 -4.86 -26.79 24.18
CA SER A 350 -5.96 -27.41 24.95
C SER A 350 -5.62 -28.87 25.24
#